data_AF-A0A963L3V5-F1
#
_entry.id   AF-A0A963L3V5-F1
#
_cell.length_a   1.000
_cell.length_b   1.000
_cell.length_c   1.000
_cell.angle_alpha   90.00
_cell.angle_beta   90.00
_cell.angle_gamma   90.00
#
_symmetry.space_group_name_H-M   'P 1'
#
loop_
_entity.id
_entity.type
_entity.pdbx_description
1 polymer ?
#
loop_
_entity_poly.entity_id
_entity_poly.type
_entity_poly.pdbx_seq_one_letter_code
_entity_poly.pdbx_strand_id
1 'polypeptide(L)' 'MHTSATFPIARPRRLRRDAFTRDLVREHQLSPADFIYPVFVLDGVNRREPVGSMPGVERLSLDLLLPVAEDCVRLGIP' A
#
# COMPACT_ATOMS: atom_id res chain seq x y z
N MET A 1 -32.54 9.91 -9.66
CA MET A 1 -31.30 10.69 -9.89
C MET A 1 -31.28 11.84 -8.89
N HIS A 2 -30.29 11.92 -8.00
CA HIS A 2 -30.15 13.08 -7.13
C HIS A 2 -29.56 14.24 -7.94
N THR A 3 -30.40 15.21 -8.28
CA THR A 3 -29.96 16.45 -8.91
C THR A 3 -29.20 17.25 -7.88
N SER A 4 -27.87 17.31 -8.00
CA SER A 4 -27.06 18.25 -7.21
C SER A 4 -27.51 19.68 -7.53
N ALA A 5 -27.62 20.54 -6.51
CA ALA A 5 -28.02 21.93 -6.72
C ALA A 5 -27.05 22.65 -7.69
N THR A 6 -27.53 23.63 -8.45
CA THR A 6 -26.67 24.38 -9.39
C THR A 6 -25.72 25.33 -8.64
N PHE A 7 -24.61 25.72 -9.26
CA PHE A 7 -23.82 26.87 -8.82
C PHE A 7 -24.74 28.10 -8.69
N PRO A 8 -24.66 28.91 -7.61
CA PRO A 8 -23.64 28.90 -6.57
C PRO A 8 -23.97 28.06 -5.33
N ILE A 9 -25.13 27.39 -5.31
CA ILE A 9 -25.67 26.67 -4.16
C ILE A 9 -24.82 25.41 -3.89
N ALA A 10 -24.62 24.54 -4.89
CA ALA A 10 -23.62 23.48 -4.76
C ALA A 10 -22.24 24.00 -5.16
N ARG A 11 -21.31 23.90 -4.22
CA ARG A 11 -19.89 24.12 -4.47
C ARG A 11 -19.10 22.93 -3.93
N PRO A 12 -18.86 21.87 -4.72
CA PRO A 12 -18.08 20.71 -4.29
C PRO A 12 -16.67 21.09 -3.79
N ARG A 13 -16.13 22.22 -4.25
CA ARG A 13 -14.86 22.78 -3.77
C ARG A 13 -14.87 23.15 -2.28
N ARG A 14 -16.02 23.37 -1.64
CA ARG A 14 -16.11 23.64 -0.18
C ARG A 14 -15.55 22.47 0.62
N LEU A 15 -15.85 21.24 0.21
CA LEU A 15 -15.34 20.03 0.87
C LEU A 15 -13.86 19.75 0.58
N ARG A 16 -13.26 20.45 -0.40
CA ARG A 16 -11.88 20.26 -0.84
C ARG A 16 -10.92 21.33 -0.34
N ARG A 17 -11.43 22.35 0.36
CA ARG A 17 -10.66 23.54 0.78
C ARG A 17 -9.56 23.16 1.78
N ASP A 18 -9.94 22.52 2.87
CA ASP A 18 -9.07 22.26 4.01
C ASP A 18 -8.75 20.76 4.12
N ALA A 19 -7.58 20.42 4.67
CA ALA A 19 -7.17 19.03 4.85
C ALA A 19 -8.16 18.25 5.73
N PHE A 20 -8.57 18.83 6.86
CA PHE A 20 -9.53 18.21 7.77
C PHE A 20 -10.84 17.85 7.08
N THR A 21 -11.37 18.74 6.23
CA THR A 21 -12.65 18.50 5.53
C THR A 21 -12.50 17.37 4.52
N ARG A 22 -11.37 17.31 3.82
CA ARG A 22 -11.08 16.20 2.88
C ARG A 22 -10.94 14.88 3.61
N ASP A 23 -10.35 14.86 4.80
CA ASP A 23 -10.21 13.64 5.59
C ASP A 23 -11.57 13.18 6.15
N LEU A 24 -12.43 14.11 6.58
CA LEU A 24 -13.80 13.80 7.04
C LEU A 24 -14.66 13.12 5.97
N VAL A 25 -14.54 13.55 4.71
CA VAL A 25 -15.39 13.07 3.60
C VAL A 25 -14.72 12.01 2.72
N ARG A 26 -13.54 11.52 3.10
CA ARG A 26 -12.78 10.54 2.31
C ARG A 26 -13.51 9.19 2.29
N GLU A 27 -13.79 8.67 1.10
CA GLU A 27 -14.55 7.42 0.92
C GLU A 27 -13.70 6.15 1.08
N HIS A 28 -12.40 6.22 0.77
CA HIS A 28 -11.50 5.07 0.79
C HIS A 28 -10.22 5.37 1.56
N GLN A 29 -9.73 4.38 2.29
CA GLN A 29 -8.45 4.40 2.98
C GLN A 29 -7.72 3.09 2.70
N LEU A 30 -6.39 3.17 2.64
CA LEU A 30 -5.52 2.00 2.59
C LEU A 30 -4.78 1.89 3.92
N SER A 31 -4.65 0.67 4.38
CA SER A 31 -3.95 0.28 5.60
C SER A 31 -2.98 -0.87 5.29
N PRO A 32 -2.00 -1.16 6.17
CA PRO A 32 -1.13 -2.32 6.00
C PRO A 32 -1.88 -3.66 5.79
N ALA A 33 -3.08 -3.79 6.36
CA ALA A 33 -3.94 -4.96 6.24
C ALA A 33 -4.48 -5.20 4.82
N ASP A 34 -4.38 -4.21 3.92
CA ASP A 34 -4.83 -4.31 2.54
C ASP A 34 -3.72 -4.80 1.59
N PHE A 35 -2.49 -5.01 2.09
CA PHE A 35 -1.34 -5.42 1.28
C PHE A 35 -1.03 -6.91 1.41
N ILE A 36 -0.58 -7.49 0.30
CA ILE A 36 0.05 -8.81 0.26
C ILE A 36 1.45 -8.60 -0.29
N TYR A 37 2.47 -9.15 0.37
CA TYR A 37 3.87 -9.01 -0.04
C TYR A 37 4.37 -10.29 -0.75
N PRO A 38 4.34 -10.35 -2.10
CA PRO A 38 4.84 -11.50 -2.84
C PRO A 38 6.37 -11.56 -2.77
N VAL A 39 6.90 -12.76 -2.50
CA VAL A 39 8.34 -13.02 -2.40
C VAL A 39 8.76 -14.13 -3.36
N PHE A 40 10.01 -14.05 -3.85
CA PHE A 40 10.60 -15.10 -4.67
C PHE A 40 11.62 -15.88 -3.85
N VAL A 41 11.41 -17.19 -3.76
CA VAL A 41 12.29 -18.09 -2.98
C VAL A 41 13.22 -18.83 -3.93
N LEU A 42 14.48 -18.99 -3.54
CA LEU A 42 15.43 -19.89 -4.20
C LEU A 42 16.06 -20.86 -3.21
N ASP A 43 16.61 -21.95 -3.74
CA ASP A 43 17.25 -22.98 -2.94
C ASP A 43 18.71 -22.63 -2.57
N GLY A 44 19.16 -23.13 -1.42
CA GLY A 44 20.47 -22.88 -0.82
C GLY A 44 20.40 -22.05 0.46
N VAL A 45 21.56 -21.55 0.88
CA VAL A 45 21.76 -20.82 2.15
C VAL A 45 22.53 -19.54 1.90
N ASN A 46 22.13 -18.45 2.55
CA ASN A 46 22.73 -17.12 2.43
C ASN A 46 22.86 -16.65 0.96
N ARG A 47 21.79 -16.84 0.19
CA ARG A 47 21.75 -16.46 -1.23
C ARG A 47 20.72 -15.40 -1.52
N ARG A 48 21.12 -14.44 -2.33
CA ARG A 48 20.30 -13.32 -2.77
C ARG A 48 20.59 -13.00 -4.22
N GLU A 49 19.55 -12.92 -5.04
CA GLU A 49 19.70 -12.70 -6.48
C GLU A 49 18.74 -11.62 -6.97
N PRO A 50 19.23 -10.55 -7.62
CA PRO A 50 18.34 -9.53 -8.15
C PRO A 50 17.49 -10.07 -9.30
N VAL A 51 16.23 -9.64 -9.36
CA VAL A 51 15.37 -9.87 -10.51
C VAL A 51 15.56 -8.71 -11.48
N GLY A 52 16.34 -8.91 -12.55
CA GLY A 52 16.77 -7.81 -13.44
C GLY A 52 15.64 -6.97 -14.06
N SER A 53 14.47 -7.57 -14.31
CA SER A 53 13.28 -6.86 -14.81
C SER A 53 12.45 -6.17 -13.73
N MET A 54 12.76 -6.39 -12.45
CA MET A 54 12.05 -5.84 -11.30
C MET A 54 13.03 -5.15 -10.34
N PRO A 55 13.41 -3.88 -10.61
CA PRO A 55 14.32 -3.14 -9.75
C PRO A 55 13.83 -3.08 -8.31
N GLY A 56 14.72 -3.39 -7.36
CA GLY A 56 14.39 -3.45 -5.93
C GLY A 56 13.77 -4.78 -5.47
N VAL A 57 13.58 -5.74 -6.37
CA VAL A 57 13.10 -7.09 -6.03
C VAL A 57 14.23 -8.10 -6.16
N GLU A 58 14.35 -8.95 -5.14
CA GLU A 58 15.36 -10.00 -5.06
C GLU A 58 14.69 -11.34 -4.80
N ARG A 59 15.33 -12.41 -5.26
CA ARG A 59 15.05 -13.77 -4.82
C ARG A 59 15.89 -14.04 -3.58
N LEU A 60 15.31 -14.66 -2.57
CA LEU A 60 15.95 -14.96 -1.28
C LEU A 60 15.99 -16.46 -1.03
N SER A 61 17.09 -16.94 -0.42
CA SER A 61 17.08 -18.23 0.27
C SER A 61 16.20 -18.16 1.53
N LEU A 62 15.72 -19.30 2.00
CA LEU A 62 14.74 -19.36 3.10
C LEU A 62 15.26 -18.70 4.39
N ASP A 63 16.54 -18.87 4.71
CA ASP A 63 17.19 -18.25 5.88
C ASP A 63 17.18 -16.72 5.83
N LEU A 64 17.33 -16.12 4.64
CA LEU A 64 17.27 -14.67 4.45
C LEU A 64 15.85 -14.14 4.35
N LEU A 65 14.90 -14.98 3.96
CA LEU A 65 13.48 -14.61 3.90
C LEU A 65 12.87 -14.43 5.29
N LEU A 66 13.28 -15.22 6.29
CA LEU A 66 12.68 -15.17 7.64
C LEU A 66 12.81 -13.78 8.31
N PRO A 67 13.97 -13.10 8.32
CA PRO A 67 14.06 -11.72 8.82
C PRO A 67 13.16 -10.74 8.06
N VAL A 68 12.99 -10.90 6.75
CA VAL A 68 12.08 -10.07 5.95
C VAL A 68 10.63 -10.32 6.36
N ALA A 69 10.26 -11.58 6.63
CA ALA A 69 8.93 -11.91 7.14
C ALA A 69 8.67 -11.30 8.53
N GLU A 70 9.67 -11.29 9.42
CA GLU A 70 9.59 -10.60 10.72
C GLU A 70 9.31 -9.10 10.54
N ASP A 71 9.97 -8.47 9.57
CA ASP A 71 9.72 -7.07 9.21
C ASP A 71 8.30 -6.86 8.68
N CYS A 72 7.80 -7.74 7.81
CA CYS A 72 6.43 -7.69 7.32
C CYS A 72 5.40 -7.73 8.46
N VAL A 73 5.57 -8.67 9.40
CA VAL A 73 4.70 -8.79 10.58
C VAL A 73 4.75 -7.52 11.44
N ARG A 74 5.95 -6.98 11.67
CA ARG A 74 6.14 -5.73 12.43
C ARG A 74 5.47 -4.53 11.75
N LEU A 75 5.42 -4.50 10.42
CA LEU A 75 4.76 -3.47 9.63
C LEU A 75 3.24 -3.66 9.51
N GLY A 76 2.68 -4.77 10.00
CA GLY A 76 1.25 -5.07 9.96
C GLY A 76 0.76 -5.60 8.61
N ILE A 77 1.64 -6.15 7.79
CA ILE A 77 1.28 -6.87 6.58
C ILE A 77 0.76 -8.26 7.00
N PRO A 78 -0.46 -8.66 6.58
CA PRO A 78 -1.11 -9.91 6.98
C PRO A 78 -0.46 -11.18 6.39
#